data_AF-A0AA86N1C5-F1
#
_entry.id   AF-A0AA86N1C5-F1
#
_cell.length_a   1.000
_cell.length_b   1.000
_cell.length_c   1.000
_cell.angle_alpha   90.00
_cell.angle_beta   90.00
_cell.angle_gamma   90.00
#
_symmetry.space_group_name_H-M   'P 1'
#
loop_
_entity.id
_entity.type
_entity.pdbx_description
1 polymer ?
#
loop_
_entity_poly.entity_id
_entity_poly.type
_entity_poly.pdbx_seq_one_letter_code
_entity_poly.pdbx_strand_id
1 'polypeptide(L)'
;MPAPGARGSRSTQAEEDGGSERAAALSLPPLLATFAFYLLPRSYQSSVVVQFLPQILAYLCLAAWVTLNRHPIERLGLSRNRCVDGLRLGAAVGLSLGVINSLVIIWLVPRLGKDIGFLRDTPHATLPLLVMVPWFISGIALLVEVNYRGFLLGRLHYLLTAWCSSQGREVALLLALSLSALAFAFDPFMVATFQYLHWIAVWDGLIWGAIWLRRRNLYATITAHAVEVMILYLSVRWWLDHRPGMP
;
A
#
# COMPACT_ATOMS: atom_id res chain seq x y z
N MET A 1 4.47 46.83 -44.66
CA MET A 1 3.82 45.99 -43.62
C MET A 1 3.83 44.54 -44.07
N PRO A 2 4.58 43.64 -43.43
CA PRO A 2 4.42 42.21 -43.66
C PRO A 2 3.82 41.49 -42.45
N ALA A 3 2.81 40.66 -42.69
CA ALA A 3 2.62 39.39 -42.00
C ALA A 3 1.66 38.51 -42.82
N PRO A 4 2.06 37.27 -43.12
CA PRO A 4 1.22 36.16 -42.68
C PRO A 4 2.08 35.13 -41.94
N GLY A 5 1.90 35.08 -40.62
CA GLY A 5 2.47 34.07 -39.76
C GLY A 5 1.63 32.79 -39.78
N ALA A 6 2.32 31.69 -40.06
CA ALA A 6 1.83 30.32 -40.08
C ALA A 6 0.94 29.96 -38.88
N ARG A 7 -0.25 29.43 -39.17
CA ARG A 7 -1.10 28.73 -38.21
C ARG A 7 -1.21 27.28 -38.67
N GLY A 8 -0.34 26.42 -38.15
CA GLY A 8 -0.35 25.00 -38.52
C GLY A 8 0.79 24.19 -37.91
N SER A 9 0.85 24.08 -36.57
CA SER A 9 1.67 23.03 -35.92
C SER A 9 1.34 22.74 -34.45
N ARG A 10 0.11 23.00 -33.97
CA ARG A 10 -0.29 22.68 -32.58
C ARG A 10 -1.17 21.45 -32.41
N SER A 11 -1.62 20.81 -33.49
CA SER A 11 -2.55 19.67 -33.42
C SER A 11 -1.88 18.30 -33.36
N THR A 12 -0.55 18.19 -33.49
CA THR A 12 0.14 16.89 -33.57
C THR A 12 0.98 16.53 -32.34
N GLN A 13 1.12 17.40 -31.34
CA GLN A 13 1.86 17.08 -30.10
C GLN A 13 0.96 16.68 -28.91
N ALA A 14 -0.36 16.90 -29.00
CA ALA A 14 -1.29 16.51 -27.93
C ALA A 14 -1.80 15.05 -28.08
N GLU A 15 -1.53 14.39 -29.21
CA GLU A 15 -1.95 13.01 -29.48
C GLU A 15 -0.88 11.96 -29.13
N GLU A 16 0.37 12.35 -28.88
CA GLU A 16 1.47 11.39 -28.67
C GLU A 16 1.65 10.89 -27.23
N ASP A 17 0.94 11.45 -26.24
CA ASP A 17 1.03 11.04 -24.82
C ASP A 17 -0.24 10.30 -24.31
N GLY A 18 -1.22 10.09 -25.19
CA GLY A 18 -2.58 9.61 -24.89
C GLY A 18 -2.79 8.09 -24.96
N GLY A 19 -1.79 7.28 -24.58
CA GLY A 19 -1.98 5.84 -24.51
C GLY A 19 -2.96 5.47 -23.39
N SER A 20 -4.21 5.14 -23.76
CA SER A 20 -5.20 4.55 -22.85
C SER A 20 -4.56 3.39 -22.09
N GLU A 21 -4.72 3.39 -20.77
CA GLU A 21 -4.09 2.40 -19.92
C GLU A 21 -4.65 1.00 -20.20
N ARG A 22 -3.76 0.03 -20.41
CA ARG A 22 -4.14 -1.34 -20.78
C ARG A 22 -4.18 -2.23 -19.56
N ALA A 23 -5.12 -3.17 -19.57
CA ALA A 23 -5.20 -4.27 -18.62
C ALA A 23 -5.33 -3.84 -17.14
N ALA A 24 -6.04 -2.75 -16.84
CA ALA A 24 -6.33 -2.36 -15.45
C ALA A 24 -7.11 -3.44 -14.66
N ALA A 25 -7.86 -4.31 -15.36
CA ALA A 25 -8.54 -5.46 -14.76
C ALA A 25 -7.58 -6.49 -14.12
N LEU A 26 -6.26 -6.41 -14.38
CA LEU A 26 -5.24 -7.21 -13.68
C LEU A 26 -5.14 -6.90 -12.17
N SER A 27 -5.83 -5.87 -11.68
CA SER A 27 -6.03 -5.64 -10.25
C SER A 27 -7.07 -6.55 -9.60
N LEU A 28 -7.95 -7.18 -10.38
CA LEU A 28 -9.02 -8.03 -9.84
C LEU A 28 -8.53 -9.38 -9.30
N PRO A 29 -7.61 -10.12 -9.96
CA PRO A 29 -7.13 -11.41 -9.45
C PRO A 29 -6.61 -11.39 -8.01
N PRO A 30 -5.70 -10.47 -7.59
CA PRO A 30 -5.25 -10.43 -6.19
C PRO A 30 -6.40 -10.09 -5.22
N LEU A 31 -7.31 -9.19 -5.60
CA LEU A 31 -8.48 -8.85 -4.78
C LEU A 31 -9.42 -10.05 -4.58
N LEU A 32 -9.70 -10.78 -5.67
CA LEU A 32 -10.52 -11.99 -5.64
C LEU A 32 -9.82 -13.11 -4.87
N ALA A 33 -8.50 -13.22 -4.93
CA ALA A 33 -7.73 -14.19 -4.15
C ALA A 33 -7.82 -13.90 -2.65
N THR A 34 -7.76 -12.62 -2.23
CA THR A 34 -8.01 -12.22 -0.84
C THR A 34 -9.40 -12.64 -0.39
N PHE A 35 -10.44 -12.42 -1.20
CA PHE A 35 -11.81 -12.85 -0.86
C PHE A 35 -11.94 -14.38 -0.80
N ALA A 36 -11.43 -15.07 -1.82
CA ALA A 36 -11.49 -16.52 -1.95
C ALA A 36 -10.76 -17.24 -0.80
N PHE A 37 -9.68 -16.66 -0.26
CA PHE A 37 -8.97 -17.19 0.91
C PHE A 37 -9.94 -17.47 2.07
N TYR A 38 -10.83 -16.53 2.37
CA TYR A 38 -11.78 -16.66 3.48
C TYR A 38 -12.91 -17.65 3.23
N LEU A 39 -13.08 -18.11 1.98
CA LEU A 39 -14.01 -19.18 1.62
C LEU A 39 -13.38 -20.58 1.69
N LEU A 40 -12.05 -20.67 1.79
CA LEU A 40 -11.35 -21.95 1.87
C LEU A 40 -11.58 -22.65 3.23
N PRO A 41 -11.51 -23.99 3.28
CA PRO A 41 -11.46 -24.71 4.55
C PRO A 41 -10.29 -24.25 5.42
N ARG A 42 -10.45 -24.29 6.76
CA ARG A 42 -9.43 -23.84 7.73
C ARG A 42 -8.06 -24.50 7.54
N SER A 43 -8.02 -25.76 7.10
CA SER A 43 -6.79 -26.47 6.78
C SER A 43 -5.96 -25.75 5.71
N TYR A 44 -6.60 -25.24 4.66
CA TYR A 44 -5.93 -24.47 3.63
C TYR A 44 -5.56 -23.05 4.08
N GLN A 45 -6.39 -22.41 4.90
CA GLN A 45 -6.10 -21.07 5.44
C GLN A 45 -4.83 -21.05 6.31
N SER A 46 -4.47 -22.17 6.94
CA SER A 46 -3.24 -22.31 7.73
C SER A 46 -1.96 -22.42 6.89
N SER A 47 -2.08 -22.66 5.58
CA SER A 47 -0.91 -22.79 4.69
C SER A 47 -0.33 -21.41 4.34
N VAL A 48 0.96 -21.22 4.64
CA VAL A 48 1.70 -19.97 4.31
C VAL A 48 1.63 -19.67 2.81
N VAL A 49 1.75 -20.69 1.96
CA VAL A 49 1.66 -20.50 0.49
C VAL A 49 0.30 -19.93 0.09
N VAL A 50 -0.77 -20.42 0.72
CA VAL A 50 -2.14 -19.95 0.46
C VAL A 50 -2.33 -18.53 1.00
N GLN A 51 -1.73 -18.20 2.14
CA GLN A 51 -1.77 -16.84 2.70
C GLN A 51 -1.06 -15.81 1.80
N PHE A 52 0.02 -16.20 1.12
CA PHE A 52 0.78 -15.33 0.21
C PHE A 52 0.23 -15.29 -1.23
N LEU A 53 -0.79 -16.09 -1.54
CA LEU A 53 -1.33 -16.18 -2.90
C LEU A 53 -1.82 -14.84 -3.45
N PRO A 54 -2.53 -13.97 -2.68
CA PRO A 54 -2.91 -12.64 -3.16
C PRO A 54 -1.71 -11.79 -3.59
N GLN A 55 -0.61 -11.79 -2.83
CA GLN A 55 0.60 -11.03 -3.18
C GLN A 55 1.32 -11.62 -4.37
N ILE A 56 1.46 -12.95 -4.45
CA ILE A 56 2.07 -13.63 -5.59
C ILE A 56 1.31 -13.26 -6.87
N LEU A 57 -0.02 -13.36 -6.85
CA LEU A 57 -0.87 -12.98 -7.97
C LEU A 57 -0.75 -11.50 -8.29
N ALA A 58 -0.67 -10.62 -7.29
CA ALA A 58 -0.48 -9.19 -7.51
C ALA A 58 0.83 -8.89 -8.24
N TYR A 59 1.94 -9.52 -7.88
CA TYR A 59 3.23 -9.33 -8.55
C TYR A 59 3.27 -9.93 -9.97
N LEU A 60 2.65 -11.09 -10.18
CA LEU A 60 2.50 -11.66 -11.53
C LEU A 60 1.67 -10.74 -12.42
N CYS A 61 0.55 -10.23 -11.90
CA CYS A 61 -0.32 -9.29 -12.58
C CYS A 61 0.37 -7.94 -12.84
N LEU A 62 1.17 -7.45 -11.88
CA LEU A 62 1.98 -6.25 -12.04
C LEU A 62 3.03 -6.45 -13.12
N ALA A 63 3.76 -7.57 -13.12
CA ALA A 63 4.76 -7.89 -14.14
C ALA A 63 4.12 -7.92 -15.54
N ALA A 64 2.98 -8.59 -15.69
CA ALA A 64 2.21 -8.58 -16.92
C ALA A 64 1.79 -7.14 -17.31
N TRP A 65 1.22 -6.37 -16.37
CA TRP A 65 0.79 -5.00 -16.63
C TRP A 65 1.95 -4.08 -17.06
N VAL A 66 3.13 -4.22 -16.46
CA VAL A 66 4.35 -3.47 -16.81
C VAL A 66 4.75 -3.74 -18.27
N THR A 67 4.66 -4.99 -18.74
CA THR A 67 4.99 -5.32 -20.14
C THR A 67 3.99 -4.77 -21.16
N LEU A 68 2.76 -4.48 -20.72
CA LEU A 68 1.66 -4.05 -21.60
C LEU A 68 1.51 -2.52 -21.67
N ASN A 69 2.18 -1.76 -20.82
CA ASN A 69 1.99 -0.32 -20.67
C ASN A 69 3.30 0.46 -20.85
N ARG A 70 3.19 1.64 -21.45
CA ARG A 70 4.30 2.60 -21.54
C ARG A 70 4.46 3.37 -20.23
N HIS A 71 5.70 3.73 -19.91
CA HIS A 71 6.08 4.49 -18.72
C HIS A 71 5.52 3.91 -17.39
N PRO A 72 5.68 2.60 -17.13
CA PRO A 72 5.06 1.95 -15.96
C PRO A 72 5.51 2.56 -14.63
N ILE A 73 6.77 2.98 -14.53
CA ILE A 73 7.33 3.59 -13.31
C ILE A 73 6.62 4.90 -12.96
N GLU A 74 6.36 5.75 -13.95
CA GLU A 74 5.65 7.02 -13.73
C GLU A 74 4.18 6.79 -13.39
N ARG A 75 3.54 5.80 -14.04
CA ARG A 75 2.16 5.39 -13.77
C ARG A 75 1.96 4.76 -12.38
N LEU A 76 3.00 4.16 -11.80
CA LEU A 76 3.02 3.74 -10.39
C LEU A 76 3.18 4.92 -9.42
N GLY A 77 3.60 6.09 -9.91
CA GLY A 77 3.84 7.30 -9.12
C GLY A 77 5.30 7.50 -8.69
N LEU A 78 6.26 6.85 -9.36
CA LEU A 78 7.69 6.91 -9.06
C LEU A 78 8.42 7.88 -10.02
N SER A 79 7.93 9.11 -10.13
CA SER A 79 8.60 10.14 -10.94
C SER A 79 9.80 10.73 -10.19
N ARG A 80 10.99 10.72 -10.81
CA ARG A 80 12.25 11.19 -10.20
C ARG A 80 12.15 12.60 -9.60
N ASN A 81 11.45 13.51 -10.28
CA ASN A 81 11.30 14.91 -9.86
C ASN A 81 10.48 15.08 -8.58
N ARG A 82 9.71 14.06 -8.18
CA ARG A 82 8.87 14.07 -6.96
C ARG A 82 9.48 13.27 -5.81
N CYS A 83 10.70 12.75 -5.99
CA CYS A 83 11.35 11.90 -4.99
C CYS A 83 11.56 12.65 -3.67
N VAL A 84 12.26 13.79 -3.69
CA VAL A 84 12.59 14.55 -2.46
C VAL A 84 11.33 14.98 -1.70
N ASP A 85 10.34 15.53 -2.40
CA ASP A 85 9.07 15.93 -1.79
C ASP A 85 8.29 14.73 -1.22
N GLY A 86 8.38 13.59 -1.92
CA GLY A 86 7.83 12.33 -1.45
C GLY A 86 8.48 11.87 -0.15
N LEU A 87 9.82 11.84 -0.10
CA LEU A 87 10.55 11.46 1.11
C LEU A 87 10.20 12.37 2.29
N ARG A 88 10.13 13.69 2.09
CA ARG A 88 9.79 14.66 3.16
C ARG A 88 8.37 14.46 3.67
N LEU A 89 7.38 14.43 2.78
CA LEU A 89 5.98 14.21 3.15
C LEU A 89 5.81 12.85 3.83
N GLY A 90 6.41 11.82 3.25
CA GLY A 90 6.34 10.47 3.77
C GLY A 90 6.94 10.37 5.16
N ALA A 91 8.12 10.94 5.41
CA ALA A 91 8.72 10.96 6.73
C ALA A 91 7.83 11.66 7.77
N ALA A 92 7.22 12.81 7.42
CA ALA A 92 6.33 13.53 8.32
C ALA A 92 5.05 12.74 8.66
N VAL A 93 4.44 12.11 7.65
CA VAL A 93 3.24 11.27 7.83
C VAL A 93 3.60 10.00 8.62
N GLY A 94 4.66 9.31 8.24
CA GLY A 94 5.12 8.09 8.89
C GLY A 94 5.53 8.30 10.34
N LEU A 95 6.15 9.45 10.66
CA LEU A 95 6.43 9.82 12.05
C LEU A 95 5.14 10.00 12.86
N SER A 96 4.18 10.74 12.30
CA SER A 96 2.89 11.00 12.95
C SER A 96 2.12 9.70 13.20
N LEU A 97 1.98 8.86 12.17
CA LEU A 97 1.28 7.58 12.27
C LEU A 97 2.04 6.59 13.16
N GLY A 98 3.36 6.52 13.05
CA GLY A 98 4.19 5.67 13.91
C GLY A 98 3.99 5.96 15.39
N VAL A 99 3.93 7.24 15.77
CA VAL A 99 3.64 7.65 17.15
C VAL A 99 2.21 7.29 17.55
N ILE A 100 1.21 7.65 16.73
CA ILE A 100 -0.20 7.38 17.03
C ILE A 100 -0.46 5.87 17.15
N ASN A 101 -0.01 5.08 16.19
CA ASN A 101 -0.20 3.64 16.16
C ASN A 101 0.60 2.96 17.29
N SER A 102 1.78 3.46 17.66
CA SER A 102 2.51 2.97 18.84
C SER A 102 1.72 3.19 20.12
N LEU A 103 1.11 4.38 20.29
CA LEU A 103 0.27 4.68 21.46
C LEU A 103 -0.96 3.77 21.50
N VAL A 104 -1.61 3.54 20.36
CA VAL A 104 -2.75 2.60 20.27
C VAL A 104 -2.31 1.19 20.68
N ILE A 105 -1.23 0.67 20.10
CA ILE A 105 -0.77 -0.70 20.36
C ILE A 105 -0.27 -0.89 21.78
N ILE A 106 0.51 0.04 22.31
CA ILE A 106 1.18 -0.12 23.60
C ILE A 106 0.25 0.23 24.77
N TRP A 107 -0.66 1.20 24.58
CA TRP A 107 -1.44 1.76 25.69
C TRP A 107 -2.92 1.40 25.62
N LEU A 108 -3.55 1.49 24.45
CA LEU A 108 -4.99 1.26 24.31
C LEU A 108 -5.30 -0.24 24.23
N VAL A 109 -4.59 -0.98 23.37
CA VAL A 109 -4.86 -2.40 23.12
C VAL A 109 -4.76 -3.25 24.40
N PRO A 110 -3.70 -3.15 25.23
CA PRO A 110 -3.63 -3.90 26.49
C PRO A 110 -4.73 -3.50 27.48
N ARG A 111 -5.16 -2.23 27.51
CA ARG A 111 -6.29 -1.79 28.35
C ARG A 111 -7.63 -2.38 27.93
N LEU A 112 -7.76 -2.76 26.66
CA LEU A 112 -8.92 -3.49 26.15
C LEU A 112 -8.83 -5.00 26.42
N GLY A 113 -7.84 -5.46 27.20
CA GLY A 113 -7.64 -6.86 27.56
C GLY A 113 -7.10 -7.72 26.43
N LYS A 114 -6.38 -7.11 25.48
CA LYS A 114 -5.81 -7.78 24.31
C LYS A 114 -4.29 -7.93 24.45
N ASP A 115 -3.80 -9.14 24.26
CA ASP A 115 -2.38 -9.51 24.38
C ASP A 115 -1.58 -9.08 23.15
N ILE A 116 -0.59 -8.20 23.34
CA ILE A 116 0.36 -7.79 22.27
C ILE A 116 1.65 -8.60 22.29
N GLY A 117 1.81 -9.56 23.21
CA GLY A 117 2.97 -10.41 23.39
C GLY A 117 3.27 -11.28 22.17
N PHE A 118 2.24 -11.70 21.42
CA PHE A 118 2.40 -12.45 20.17
C PHE A 118 3.27 -11.72 19.13
N LEU A 119 3.42 -10.39 19.24
CA LEU A 119 4.29 -9.62 18.35
C LEU A 119 5.76 -10.05 18.46
N ARG A 120 6.19 -10.62 19.59
CA ARG A 120 7.54 -11.19 19.76
C ARG A 120 7.80 -12.40 18.88
N ASP A 121 6.75 -13.16 18.59
CA ASP A 121 6.84 -14.43 17.87
C ASP A 121 6.64 -14.25 16.36
N THR A 122 6.41 -13.01 15.91
CA THR A 122 6.35 -12.72 14.49
C THR A 122 7.71 -12.98 13.84
N PRO A 123 7.76 -13.50 12.59
CA PRO A 123 9.03 -13.78 11.91
C PRO A 123 10.00 -12.58 11.91
N HIS A 124 9.45 -11.38 11.83
CA HIS A 124 10.19 -10.12 11.76
C HIS A 124 10.78 -9.68 13.11
N ALA A 125 10.13 -10.03 14.23
CA ALA A 125 10.64 -9.73 15.56
C ALA A 125 11.85 -10.58 15.95
N THR A 126 11.97 -11.78 15.38
CA THR A 126 13.10 -12.70 15.63
C THR A 126 14.40 -12.31 14.93
N LEU A 127 14.35 -11.41 13.94
CA LEU A 127 15.54 -10.98 13.20
C LEU A 127 16.43 -10.02 14.02
N PRO A 128 17.76 -10.01 13.77
CA PRO A 128 18.66 -9.03 14.37
C PRO A 128 18.22 -7.60 14.08
N LEU A 129 18.31 -6.73 15.10
CA LEU A 129 17.84 -5.34 15.01
C LEU A 129 18.44 -4.58 13.81
N LEU A 130 19.74 -4.75 13.57
CA LEU A 130 20.45 -4.09 12.46
C LEU A 130 20.06 -4.60 11.06
N VAL A 131 19.48 -5.79 10.97
CA VAL A 131 18.93 -6.33 9.71
C VAL A 131 17.52 -5.80 9.51
N MET A 132 16.71 -5.82 10.56
CA MET A 132 15.32 -5.37 10.52
C MET A 132 15.21 -3.86 10.26
N VAL A 133 15.99 -3.06 11.00
CA VAL A 133 16.03 -1.59 10.92
C VAL A 133 17.41 -1.15 10.39
N PRO A 134 17.50 -0.38 9.29
CA PRO A 134 16.38 0.07 8.43
C PRO A 134 16.03 -0.88 7.28
N TRP A 135 16.90 -1.86 6.98
CA TRP A 135 16.93 -2.51 5.66
C TRP A 135 15.69 -3.34 5.33
N PHE A 136 15.34 -4.30 6.19
CA PHE A 136 14.24 -5.21 5.92
C PHE A 136 12.90 -4.48 5.89
N ILE A 137 12.66 -3.56 6.83
CA ILE A 137 11.45 -2.72 6.85
C ILE A 137 11.35 -1.87 5.58
N SER A 138 12.44 -1.24 5.13
CA SER A 138 12.42 -0.47 3.89
C SER A 138 12.11 -1.34 2.67
N GLY A 139 12.65 -2.57 2.61
CA GLY A 139 12.33 -3.52 1.55
C GLY A 139 10.86 -3.94 1.55
N ILE A 140 10.31 -4.27 2.71
CA ILE A 140 8.88 -4.60 2.88
C ILE A 140 8.01 -3.43 2.48
N ALA A 141 8.32 -2.22 2.97
CA ALA A 141 7.55 -1.03 2.64
C ALA A 141 7.53 -0.79 1.13
N LEU A 142 8.68 -0.87 0.45
CA LEU A 142 8.75 -0.75 -1.01
C LEU A 142 7.83 -1.76 -1.71
N LEU A 143 7.95 -3.04 -1.35
CA LEU A 143 7.17 -4.11 -1.94
C LEU A 143 5.66 -3.91 -1.70
N VAL A 144 5.25 -3.72 -0.44
CA VAL A 144 3.85 -3.53 -0.07
C VAL A 144 3.25 -2.31 -0.77
N GLU A 145 3.95 -1.18 -0.80
CA GLU A 145 3.43 0.02 -1.45
C GLU A 145 3.32 -0.11 -2.96
N VAL A 146 4.33 -0.70 -3.61
CA VAL A 146 4.28 -0.96 -5.06
C VAL A 146 3.07 -1.82 -5.41
N ASN A 147 2.80 -2.85 -4.60
CA ASN A 147 1.62 -3.68 -4.77
C ASN A 147 0.32 -2.89 -4.50
N TYR A 148 0.05 -2.48 -3.27
CA TYR A 148 -1.29 -1.99 -2.91
C TYR A 148 -1.56 -0.57 -3.42
N ARG A 149 -0.59 0.35 -3.32
CA ARG A 149 -0.79 1.76 -3.67
C ARG A 149 -0.47 2.03 -5.14
N GLY A 150 0.67 1.55 -5.62
CA GLY A 150 1.10 1.76 -7.01
C GLY A 150 0.26 0.98 -8.01
N PHE A 151 0.15 -0.34 -7.79
CA PHE A 151 -0.53 -1.26 -8.70
C PHE A 151 -2.04 -1.34 -8.42
N LEU A 152 -2.45 -1.98 -7.32
CA LEU A 152 -3.84 -2.32 -7.01
C LEU A 152 -4.75 -1.09 -6.98
N LEU A 153 -4.49 -0.12 -6.10
CA LEU A 153 -5.30 1.10 -5.98
C LEU A 153 -5.35 1.88 -7.29
N GLY A 154 -4.20 2.06 -7.95
CA GLY A 154 -4.14 2.81 -9.20
C GLY A 154 -4.98 2.19 -10.31
N ARG A 155 -4.98 0.86 -10.40
CA ARG A 155 -5.70 0.11 -11.42
C ARG A 155 -7.18 -0.01 -11.09
N LEU A 156 -7.54 -0.26 -9.83
CA LEU A 156 -8.93 -0.24 -9.37
C LEU A 156 -9.56 1.12 -9.62
N HIS A 157 -8.86 2.20 -9.31
CA HIS A 157 -9.34 3.55 -9.57
C HIS A 157 -9.56 3.81 -11.06
N TYR A 158 -8.62 3.39 -11.93
CA TYR A 158 -8.79 3.51 -13.38
C TYR A 158 -9.99 2.69 -13.88
N LEU A 159 -10.11 1.43 -13.46
CA LEU A 159 -11.19 0.53 -13.86
C LEU A 159 -12.56 1.07 -13.44
N LEU A 160 -12.71 1.47 -12.16
CA LEU A 160 -13.98 1.97 -11.63
C LEU A 160 -14.37 3.31 -12.25
N THR A 161 -13.42 4.21 -12.47
CA THR A 161 -13.74 5.50 -13.13
C THR A 161 -14.07 5.36 -14.60
N ALA A 162 -13.53 4.35 -15.29
CA ALA A 162 -13.91 4.03 -16.66
C ALA A 162 -15.35 3.49 -16.77
N TRP A 163 -15.88 2.89 -15.69
CA TRP A 163 -17.23 2.31 -15.66
C TRP A 163 -18.29 3.29 -15.14
N CYS A 164 -17.88 4.41 -14.54
CA CYS A 164 -18.78 5.40 -13.99
C CYS A 164 -18.99 6.61 -14.93
N SER A 165 -20.20 7.16 -14.94
CA SER A 165 -20.47 8.48 -15.51
C SER A 165 -19.72 9.58 -14.75
N SER A 166 -19.70 10.81 -15.29
CA SER A 166 -19.02 11.96 -14.65
C SER A 166 -19.47 12.20 -13.20
N GLN A 167 -20.76 11.99 -12.90
CA GLN A 167 -21.33 12.12 -11.56
C GLN A 167 -20.92 10.97 -10.62
N GLY A 168 -20.55 9.79 -11.14
CA GLY A 168 -20.14 8.63 -10.34
C GLY A 168 -18.65 8.57 -10.00
N ARG A 169 -17.84 9.54 -10.45
CA ARG A 169 -16.38 9.49 -10.26
C ARG A 169 -15.93 9.60 -8.80
N GLU A 170 -16.64 10.36 -7.97
CA GLU A 170 -16.35 10.46 -6.54
C GLU A 170 -16.63 9.13 -5.83
N VAL A 171 -17.74 8.48 -6.18
CA VAL A 171 -18.07 7.15 -5.67
C VAL A 171 -17.01 6.13 -6.10
N ALA A 172 -16.58 6.15 -7.36
CA ALA A 172 -15.50 5.29 -7.85
C ALA A 172 -14.18 5.50 -7.10
N LEU A 173 -13.83 6.75 -6.77
CA LEU A 173 -12.65 7.09 -5.97
C LEU A 173 -12.74 6.50 -4.57
N LEU A 174 -13.87 6.71 -3.88
CA LEU A 174 -14.09 6.19 -2.53
C LEU A 174 -14.10 4.66 -2.52
N LEU A 175 -14.73 4.03 -3.52
CA LEU A 175 -14.74 2.57 -3.65
C LEU A 175 -13.33 2.01 -3.90
N ALA A 176 -12.56 2.61 -4.81
CA ALA A 176 -11.19 2.17 -5.07
C ALA A 176 -10.31 2.28 -3.82
N LEU A 177 -10.43 3.40 -3.09
CA LEU A 177 -9.70 3.65 -1.86
C LEU A 177 -10.07 2.63 -0.77
N SER A 178 -11.37 2.45 -0.53
CA SER A 178 -11.88 1.51 0.48
C SER A 178 -11.52 0.07 0.14
N LEU A 179 -11.72 -0.38 -1.11
CA LEU A 179 -11.39 -1.73 -1.53
C LEU A 179 -9.88 -2.00 -1.42
N SER A 180 -9.04 -1.04 -1.80
CA SER A 180 -7.59 -1.18 -1.64
C SER A 180 -7.17 -1.24 -0.17
N ALA A 181 -7.75 -0.42 0.70
CA ALA A 181 -7.42 -0.41 2.12
C ALA A 181 -7.88 -1.69 2.81
N LEU A 182 -9.08 -2.17 2.48
CA LEU A 182 -9.59 -3.44 2.97
C LEU A 182 -8.77 -4.62 2.45
N ALA A 183 -8.41 -4.65 1.16
CA ALA A 183 -7.57 -5.71 0.61
C ALA A 183 -6.18 -5.76 1.28
N PHE A 184 -5.64 -4.61 1.67
CA PHE A 184 -4.39 -4.53 2.43
C PHE A 184 -4.56 -5.03 3.87
N ALA A 185 -5.58 -4.56 4.58
CA ALA A 185 -5.80 -4.91 5.99
C ALA A 185 -6.29 -6.35 6.19
N PHE A 186 -7.06 -6.89 5.24
CA PHE A 186 -7.55 -8.27 5.22
C PHE A 186 -6.71 -9.16 4.32
N ASP A 187 -5.50 -8.75 4.01
CA ASP A 187 -4.56 -9.67 3.41
C ASP A 187 -4.34 -10.87 4.37
N PRO A 188 -4.41 -12.12 3.89
CA PRO A 188 -4.31 -13.29 4.76
C PRO A 188 -3.03 -13.33 5.60
N PHE A 189 -1.90 -12.90 5.03
CA PHE A 189 -0.63 -12.81 5.76
C PHE A 189 -0.70 -11.73 6.85
N MET A 190 -1.32 -10.58 6.56
CA MET A 190 -1.51 -9.52 7.56
C MET A 190 -2.39 -9.99 8.72
N VAL A 191 -3.51 -10.67 8.44
CA VAL A 191 -4.40 -11.18 9.48
C VAL A 191 -3.74 -12.28 10.30
N ALA A 192 -3.01 -13.20 9.66
CA ALA A 192 -2.29 -14.25 10.37
C ALA A 192 -1.16 -13.70 11.26
N THR A 193 -0.44 -12.68 10.78
CA THR A 193 0.73 -12.12 11.48
C THR A 193 0.34 -11.14 12.59
N PHE A 194 -0.60 -10.25 12.32
CA PHE A 194 -0.95 -9.15 13.21
C PHE A 194 -2.24 -9.41 14.02
N GLN A 195 -2.90 -10.54 13.78
CA GLN A 195 -4.16 -10.91 14.43
C GLN A 195 -5.13 -9.72 14.40
N TYR A 196 -5.71 -9.34 15.53
CA TYR A 196 -6.64 -8.21 15.65
C TYR A 196 -5.99 -6.83 15.40
N LEU A 197 -4.66 -6.70 15.39
CA LEU A 197 -3.99 -5.43 15.07
C LEU A 197 -4.04 -5.09 13.57
N HIS A 198 -4.43 -6.04 12.72
CA HIS A 198 -4.62 -5.80 11.29
C HIS A 198 -5.63 -4.68 11.00
N TRP A 199 -6.54 -4.37 11.93
CA TRP A 199 -7.48 -3.25 11.81
C TRP A 199 -6.81 -1.88 11.71
N ILE A 200 -5.62 -1.72 12.31
CA ILE A 200 -4.84 -0.48 12.20
C ILE A 200 -4.47 -0.23 10.72
N ALA A 201 -4.16 -1.31 9.99
CA ALA A 201 -3.81 -1.24 8.57
C ALA A 201 -4.97 -0.75 7.68
N VAL A 202 -6.23 -0.80 8.14
CA VAL A 202 -7.35 -0.16 7.42
C VAL A 202 -7.14 1.35 7.39
N TRP A 203 -6.85 1.96 8.53
CA TRP A 203 -6.64 3.39 8.67
C TRP A 203 -5.39 3.83 7.90
N ASP A 204 -4.29 3.12 8.05
CA ASP A 204 -3.04 3.42 7.33
C ASP A 204 -3.26 3.30 5.81
N GLY A 205 -3.94 2.24 5.37
CA GLY A 205 -4.31 2.02 3.98
C GLY A 205 -5.15 3.16 3.39
N LEU A 206 -6.11 3.70 4.15
CA LEU A 206 -6.92 4.85 3.75
C LEU A 206 -6.08 6.13 3.64
N ILE A 207 -5.20 6.41 4.61
CA ILE A 207 -4.36 7.61 4.58
C ILE A 207 -3.36 7.54 3.43
N TRP A 208 -2.59 6.46 3.33
CA TRP A 208 -1.58 6.28 2.29
C TRP A 208 -2.23 6.25 0.91
N GLY A 209 -3.38 5.58 0.77
CA GLY A 209 -4.15 5.58 -0.47
C GLY A 209 -4.64 6.98 -0.86
N ALA A 210 -5.12 7.78 0.09
CA ALA A 210 -5.53 9.16 -0.16
C ALA A 210 -4.34 10.06 -0.55
N ILE A 211 -3.17 9.88 0.08
CA ILE A 211 -1.93 10.57 -0.31
C ILE A 211 -1.57 10.22 -1.75
N TRP A 212 -1.57 8.93 -2.09
CA TRP A 212 -1.24 8.47 -3.44
C TRP A 212 -2.24 8.99 -4.48
N LEU A 213 -3.55 8.92 -4.24
CA LEU A 213 -4.56 9.42 -5.18
C LEU A 213 -4.42 10.93 -5.42
N ARG A 214 -4.15 11.72 -4.37
CA ARG A 214 -4.02 13.19 -4.46
C ARG A 214 -2.71 13.65 -5.09
N ARG A 215 -1.60 12.96 -4.82
CA ARG A 215 -0.25 13.44 -5.16
C ARG A 215 0.42 12.60 -6.25
N ARG A 216 -0.12 11.41 -6.54
CA ARG A 216 0.45 10.38 -7.42
C ARG A 216 1.94 10.16 -7.15
N ASN A 217 2.31 10.14 -5.87
CA ASN A 217 3.70 10.07 -5.42
C ASN A 217 3.87 8.84 -4.52
N LEU A 218 4.44 7.78 -5.06
CA LEU A 218 4.65 6.53 -4.35
C LEU A 218 5.83 6.59 -3.38
N TYR A 219 6.82 7.48 -3.62
CA TYR A 219 7.90 7.70 -2.64
C TYR A 219 7.35 8.17 -1.29
N ALA A 220 6.26 8.97 -1.30
CA ALA A 220 5.61 9.42 -0.08
C ALA A 220 5.03 8.26 0.74
N THR A 221 4.33 7.33 0.10
CA THR A 221 3.73 6.22 0.83
C THR A 221 4.78 5.18 1.24
N ILE A 222 5.82 4.94 0.42
CA ILE A 222 6.94 4.04 0.76
C ILE A 222 7.66 4.54 2.00
N THR A 223 7.94 5.85 2.02
CA THR A 223 8.66 6.45 3.16
C THR A 223 7.77 6.52 4.39
N ALA A 224 6.48 6.86 4.24
CA ALA A 224 5.53 6.88 5.35
C ALA A 224 5.44 5.50 6.02
N HIS A 225 5.20 4.46 5.23
CA HIS A 225 5.13 3.09 5.72
C HIS A 225 6.44 2.66 6.39
N ALA A 226 7.60 2.88 5.74
CA ALA A 226 8.88 2.48 6.30
C ALA A 226 9.16 3.17 7.65
N VAL A 227 8.98 4.48 7.73
CA VAL A 227 9.22 5.26 8.97
C VAL A 227 8.25 4.86 10.07
N GLU A 228 6.96 4.71 9.73
CA GLU A 228 5.94 4.28 10.67
C GLU A 228 6.27 2.91 11.28
N VAL A 229 6.58 1.92 10.45
CA VAL A 229 6.87 0.56 10.91
C VAL A 229 8.19 0.50 11.68
N MET A 230 9.19 1.34 11.36
CA MET A 230 10.39 1.46 12.18
C MET A 230 10.06 1.97 13.59
N ILE A 231 9.23 3.01 13.71
CA ILE A 231 8.83 3.56 15.01
C ILE A 231 8.01 2.54 15.80
N LEU A 232 7.03 1.90 15.15
CA LEU A 232 6.22 0.83 15.73
C LEU A 232 7.10 -0.30 16.25
N TYR A 233 7.99 -0.82 15.40
CA TYR A 233 8.88 -1.92 15.74
C TYR A 233 9.76 -1.57 16.94
N LEU A 234 10.44 -0.42 16.90
CA LEU A 234 11.33 0.01 17.99
C LEU A 234 10.56 0.23 19.30
N SER A 235 9.39 0.88 19.23
CA SER A 235 8.58 1.20 20.41
C SER A 235 8.00 -0.05 21.06
N VAL A 236 7.43 -0.95 20.26
CA VAL A 236 6.85 -2.20 20.74
C VAL A 236 7.93 -3.12 21.28
N ARG A 237 9.05 -3.28 20.56
CA ARG A 237 10.19 -4.10 21.03
C ARG A 237 10.71 -3.58 22.35
N TRP A 238 10.97 -2.27 22.46
CA TRP A 238 11.40 -1.66 23.72
C TRP A 238 10.41 -1.90 24.85
N TRP A 239 9.11 -1.69 24.60
CA TRP A 239 8.07 -1.89 25.62
C TRP A 239 8.02 -3.33 26.12
N LEU A 240 8.03 -4.29 25.19
CA LEU A 240 7.98 -5.70 25.50
C LEU A 240 9.23 -6.13 26.27
N ASP A 241 10.43 -5.68 25.89
CA ASP A 241 11.68 -6.03 26.59
C ASP A 241 11.71 -5.51 28.04
N HIS A 242 11.03 -4.39 28.33
CA HIS A 242 11.02 -3.75 29.66
C HIS A 242 9.78 -4.07 30.52
N ARG A 243 8.80 -4.81 30.00
CA ARG A 243 7.62 -5.26 30.76
C ARG A 243 7.29 -6.74 30.53
N PRO A 244 8.17 -7.67 30.91
CA PRO A 244 7.90 -9.10 30.84
C PRO A 244 6.89 -9.48 31.95
N GLY A 245 5.59 -9.44 31.66
CA GLY A 245 4.57 -9.93 32.62
C GLY A 245 3.21 -9.24 32.57
N MET A 246 2.97 -8.28 31.69
CA MET A 246 1.59 -7.89 31.39
C MET A 246 1.02 -8.83 30.32
N PRO A 247 -0.15 -9.44 30.56
CA PRO A 247 -0.86 -10.24 29.57
C PRO A 247 -1.36 -9.39 28.40
#